data_AF-A0A315X5K0-F1
#
_entry.id   AF-A0A315X5K0-F1
#
_cell.length_a   1.000
_cell.length_b   1.000
_cell.length_c   1.000
_cell.angle_alpha   90.00
_cell.angle_beta   90.00
_cell.angle_gamma   90.00
#
_symmetry.space_group_name_H-M   'P 1'
#
loop_
_entity.id
_entity.type
_entity.pdbx_description
1 polymer ?
#
loop_
_entity_poly.entity_id
_entity_poly.type
_entity_poly.pdbx_seq_one_letter_code
_entity_poly.pdbx_strand_id
1 'polypeptide(L)'
;MPTVRTERGCRFFFYSDEGSPREPRHVHVARGAGTAKVWLDPEPVADRTSGLSARELQQVMRIIMDHAEDFRRAWDEHFRS
;
A
#
# COMPACT_ATOMS: atom_id res chain seq x y z
N MET A 1 0.02 13.26 -2.20
CA MET A 1 0.23 11.94 -1.59
C MET A 1 -0.67 11.80 -0.37
N PRO A 2 -1.95 11.44 -0.55
CA PRO A 2 -2.85 11.21 0.57
C PRO A 2 -2.40 9.99 1.36
N THR A 3 -2.31 10.15 2.69
CA THR A 3 -2.14 9.02 3.59
C THR A 3 -3.50 8.40 3.82
N VAL A 4 -3.63 7.13 3.48
CA VAL A 4 -4.87 6.36 3.61
C VAL A 4 -5.03 5.86 5.05
N ARG A 5 -3.93 5.38 5.63
CA ARG A 5 -3.91 4.82 6.98
C ARG A 5 -2.52 4.93 7.60
N THR A 6 -2.48 5.06 8.92
CA THR A 6 -1.26 4.90 9.70
C THR A 6 -1.52 3.90 10.82
N GLU A 7 -0.77 2.81 10.86
CA GLU A 7 -0.98 1.74 11.83
C GLU A 7 0.34 1.05 12.20
N ARG A 8 0.57 0.87 13.52
CA ARG A 8 1.75 0.20 14.07
C ARG A 8 3.08 0.70 13.49
N GLY A 9 3.19 2.02 13.29
CA GLY A 9 4.37 2.68 12.71
C GLY A 9 4.51 2.54 11.20
N CYS A 10 3.54 1.94 10.51
CA CYS A 10 3.47 1.86 9.05
C CYS A 10 2.54 2.95 8.53
N ARG A 11 3.00 3.74 7.56
CA ARG A 11 2.19 4.71 6.82
C ARG A 11 1.83 4.14 5.47
N PHE A 12 0.54 4.07 5.16
CA PHE A 12 -0.02 3.58 3.90
C PHE A 12 -0.55 4.75 3.07
N PHE A 13 -0.16 4.82 1.80
CA PHE A 13 -0.48 5.97 0.95
C PHE A 13 -0.49 5.62 -0.54
N PHE A 14 -1.06 6.51 -1.35
CA PHE A 14 -1.02 6.45 -2.81
C PHE A 14 -0.22 7.64 -3.35
N TYR A 15 0.53 7.45 -4.42
CA TYR A 15 1.00 8.60 -5.19
C TYR A 15 -0.17 9.14 -6.01
N SER A 16 -0.20 10.45 -6.24
CA SER A 16 -1.22 11.06 -7.11
C SER A 16 -0.89 10.87 -8.59
N ASP A 17 0.38 10.58 -8.89
CA ASP A 17 0.92 10.37 -10.23
C ASP A 17 1.41 8.92 -10.33
N GLU A 18 0.46 7.97 -10.46
CA GLU A 18 0.73 6.53 -10.64
C GLU A 18 0.91 6.15 -12.13
N GLY A 19 1.52 7.05 -12.90
CA GLY A 19 1.87 6.84 -14.32
C GLY A 19 0.72 7.00 -15.32
N SER A 20 1.08 6.89 -16.61
CA SER A 20 0.15 6.88 -17.76
C SER A 20 0.61 5.83 -18.79
N PRO A 21 -0.10 4.68 -18.94
CA PRO A 21 -1.35 4.32 -18.27
C PRO A 21 -1.19 4.04 -16.76
N ARG A 22 -2.26 4.29 -16.01
CA ARG A 22 -2.28 4.12 -14.55
C ARG A 22 -2.08 2.66 -14.17
N GLU A 23 -1.24 2.42 -13.17
CA GLU A 23 -1.01 1.07 -12.64
C GLU A 23 -2.26 0.47 -11.97
N PRO A 24 -2.35 -0.88 -11.84
CA PRO A 24 -3.38 -1.55 -11.04
C PRO A 24 -3.41 -1.09 -9.58
N ARG A 25 -4.49 -1.42 -8.86
CA ARG A 25 -4.67 -0.99 -7.46
C ARG A 25 -3.52 -1.47 -6.59
N HIS A 26 -2.86 -0.54 -5.93
CA HIS A 26 -1.76 -0.84 -5.02
C HIS A 26 -1.63 0.19 -3.91
N VAL A 27 -0.90 -0.16 -2.86
CA VAL A 27 -0.61 0.73 -1.75
C VAL A 27 0.89 0.79 -1.51
N HIS A 28 1.40 2.00 -1.31
CA HIS A 28 2.76 2.23 -0.86
C HIS A 28 2.78 2.28 0.66
N VAL A 29 3.81 1.68 1.24
CA VAL A 29 3.99 1.57 2.68
C VAL A 29 5.35 2.13 3.03
N ALA A 30 5.41 2.95 4.07
CA ALA A 30 6.66 3.42 4.66
C ALA A 30 6.68 3.11 6.16
N ARG A 31 7.79 2.56 6.65
CA ARG A 31 8.05 2.31 8.08
C ARG A 31 9.52 2.58 8.37
N GLY A 32 9.80 3.63 9.14
CA GLY A 32 11.18 4.08 9.37
C GLY A 32 11.87 4.40 8.04
N ALA A 33 13.01 3.76 7.78
CA ALA A 33 13.73 3.86 6.50
C ALA A 33 13.28 2.83 5.45
N GLY A 34 12.37 1.92 5.81
CA GLY A 34 11.88 0.87 4.94
C GLY A 34 10.63 1.27 4.16
N THR A 35 10.51 0.76 2.93
CA THR A 35 9.37 0.97 2.06
C THR A 35 8.90 -0.33 1.39
N ALA A 36 7.62 -0.41 1.08
CA ALA A 36 7.04 -1.49 0.28
C ALA A 36 5.99 -0.96 -0.70
N LYS A 37 5.86 -1.61 -1.86
CA LYS A 37 4.70 -1.53 -2.74
C LYS A 37 3.96 -2.85 -2.71
N VAL A 38 2.65 -2.79 -2.49
CA VAL A 38 1.78 -3.97 -2.39
C VAL A 38 0.61 -3.82 -3.34
N TRP A 39 0.50 -4.74 -4.30
CA TRP A 39 -0.65 -4.87 -5.19
C TRP A 39 -1.85 -5.39 -4.38
N LEU A 40 -3.05 -4.87 -4.63
CA LEU A 40 -4.26 -5.25 -3.89
C LEU A 40 -5.10 -6.32 -4.60
N ASP A 41 -4.95 -6.45 -5.92
CA ASP A 41 -5.79 -7.31 -6.75
C ASP A 41 -4.94 -8.36 -7.51
N PRO A 42 -5.42 -9.61 -7.65
CA PRO A 42 -6.65 -10.17 -7.06
C PRO A 42 -6.56 -10.40 -5.53
N GLU A 43 -5.35 -10.52 -5.00
CA GLU A 43 -5.06 -10.63 -3.57
C GLU A 43 -3.84 -9.76 -3.23
N PRO A 44 -3.70 -9.32 -1.96
CA PRO A 44 -2.53 -8.56 -1.53
C PRO A 44 -1.21 -9.28 -1.78
N VAL A 45 -0.35 -8.73 -2.64
CA VAL A 45 0.99 -9.26 -2.94
C VAL A 45 2.04 -8.15 -2.89
N ALA A 46 3.09 -8.35 -2.10
CA ALA A 46 4.23 -7.45 -2.07
C ALA A 46 5.10 -7.62 -3.32
N ASP A 47 5.50 -6.51 -3.92
CA ASP A 47 6.37 -6.47 -5.10
C ASP A 47 7.72 -5.84 -4.73
N ARG A 48 7.78 -4.50 -4.66
CA ARG A 48 9.02 -3.78 -4.35
C ARG A 48 9.13 -3.53 -2.86
N THR A 49 10.07 -4.21 -2.19
CA THR A 49 10.38 -3.97 -0.77
C THR A 49 11.84 -3.54 -0.61
N SER A 50 12.09 -2.50 0.19
CA SER A 50 13.43 -2.04 0.54
C SER A 50 13.48 -1.69 2.02
N GLY A 51 14.57 -2.05 2.70
CA GLY A 51 14.80 -1.64 4.10
C GLY A 51 13.81 -2.21 5.14
N LEU A 52 12.95 -3.15 4.76
CA LEU A 52 12.04 -3.86 5.66
C LEU A 52 12.59 -5.28 5.95
N SER A 53 12.62 -5.66 7.21
CA SER A 53 12.86 -7.06 7.58
C SER A 53 11.67 -7.95 7.21
N ALA A 54 11.89 -9.26 7.11
CA ALA A 54 10.81 -10.22 6.83
C ALA A 54 9.65 -10.12 7.84
N ARG A 55 9.95 -9.88 9.12
CA ARG A 55 8.94 -9.69 10.17
C ARG A 55 8.11 -8.42 9.95
N GLU A 56 8.75 -7.34 9.55
CA GLU A 56 8.06 -6.08 9.26
C GLU A 56 7.20 -6.19 8.02
N LEU A 57 7.70 -6.86 6.97
CA LEU A 57 6.91 -7.13 5.77
C LEU A 57 5.68 -7.99 6.10
N GLN A 58 5.83 -9.06 6.89
CA GLN A 58 4.69 -9.86 7.33
C GLN A 58 3.65 -9.04 8.09
N GLN A 59 4.09 -8.12 8.96
CA GLN A 59 3.20 -7.24 9.70
C GLN A 59 2.47 -6.27 8.75
N VAL A 60 3.17 -5.71 7.78
CA VAL A 60 2.57 -4.85 6.73
C VAL A 60 1.51 -5.63 5.96
N MET A 61 1.85 -6.83 5.48
CA MET A 61 0.92 -7.68 4.73
C MET A 61 -0.30 -8.05 5.56
N ARG A 62 -0.13 -8.34 6.85
CA ARG A 62 -1.26 -8.59 7.78
C ARG A 62 -2.22 -7.40 7.81
N ILE A 63 -1.71 -6.19 8.03
CA ILE A 63 -2.54 -4.97 8.08
C ILE A 63 -3.27 -4.76 6.75
N ILE A 64 -2.60 -4.99 5.62
CA ILE A 64 -3.22 -4.84 4.30
C ILE A 64 -4.32 -5.88 4.08
N MET A 65 -4.08 -7.14 4.44
CA MET A 65 -5.10 -8.19 4.31
C MET A 65 -6.30 -7.91 5.22
N ASP A 66 -6.07 -7.51 6.48
CA ASP A 66 -7.13 -7.20 7.45
C ASP A 66 -8.00 -6.00 7.00
N HIS A 67 -7.46 -5.12 6.15
CA HIS A 67 -8.12 -3.90 5.65
C HIS A 67 -8.18 -3.82 4.11
N ALA A 68 -8.16 -4.95 3.40
CA ALA A 68 -7.99 -4.97 1.95
C ALA A 68 -9.09 -4.18 1.21
N GLU A 69 -10.35 -4.37 1.62
CA GLU A 69 -11.50 -3.66 1.06
C GLU A 69 -11.44 -2.15 1.28
N ASP A 70 -10.95 -1.71 2.45
CA ASP A 70 -10.80 -0.29 2.74
C ASP A 70 -9.75 0.34 1.81
N PHE A 71 -8.63 -0.35 1.59
CA PHE A 71 -7.59 0.13 0.66
C PHE A 71 -8.07 0.15 -0.80
N ARG A 72 -8.82 -0.87 -1.24
CA ARG A 72 -9.42 -0.91 -2.59
C ARG A 72 -10.40 0.24 -2.79
N ARG A 73 -11.29 0.48 -1.82
CA ARG A 73 -12.24 1.61 -1.85
C ARG A 73 -11.51 2.95 -1.88
N ALA A 74 -10.52 3.15 -1.01
CA ALA A 74 -9.75 4.39 -0.98
C ALA A 74 -9.01 4.65 -2.30
N TRP A 75 -8.50 3.60 -2.95
CA TRP A 75 -7.89 3.71 -4.27
C TRP A 75 -8.92 4.17 -5.31
N ASP A 76 -10.08 3.51 -5.37
CA ASP A 76 -11.14 3.86 -6.31
C ASP A 76 -11.63 5.30 -6.10
N GLU A 77 -11.83 5.73 -4.85
CA GLU A 77 -12.22 7.09 -4.51
C GLU A 77 -11.18 8.13 -4.95
N HIS A 78 -9.89 7.85 -4.72
CA HIS A 78 -8.80 8.76 -5.05
C HIS A 78 -8.62 8.94 -6.57
N PHE A 79 -8.93 7.92 -7.36
CA PHE A 79 -8.63 7.87 -8.79
C PHE A 79 -9.86 7.96 -9.73
N ARG A 80 -11.07 8.11 -9.16
CA ARG A 80 -12.33 8.27 -9.91
C ARG A 80 -12.54 9.70 -10.46
N SER A 81 -11.59 10.63 -10.26
CA SER A 81 -11.65 11.99 -10.83
C SER A 81 -10.91 12.11 -12.17
#